data_AF-A0A3A4WZF9-F1
#
_entry.id   AF-A0A3A4WZF9-F1
#
_cell.length_a   1.000
_cell.length_b   1.000
_cell.length_c   1.000
_cell.angle_alpha   90.00
_cell.angle_beta   90.00
_cell.angle_gamma   90.00
#
_symmetry.space_group_name_H-M   'P 1'
#
loop_
_entity.id
_entity.type
_entity.pdbx_description
1 polymer ?
#
loop_
_entity_poly.entity_id
_entity_poly.type
_entity_poly.pdbx_seq_one_letter_code
_entity_poly.pdbx_strand_id
1 'polypeptide(L)'
;MNKISQRLYHSTRSALPKALKTVAWLLKIILPIGLAVSLLQYWGIIEQLAALLTPVFSLIGLPGESAVVFISSVLLNIYAAIAVIATLPLGMREITILALMCLISHNIPVETAIQKKTGSSAVNMLLLRLATSFVAAAVLNILLPEHLGAGQAVQKSIELDSVAAVLVNWLLGAGWLILKITLIVTGLMVLQNILKEFKIIDILAKAFAP
;
A
#
# COMPACT_ATOMS: atom_id res chain seq x y z
N MET A 1 -11.88 4.03 -39.98
CA MET A 1 -11.75 4.37 -38.54
C MET A 1 -11.70 5.89 -38.41
N ASN A 2 -12.53 6.50 -37.56
CA ASN A 2 -12.52 7.95 -37.34
C ASN A 2 -11.16 8.43 -36.77
N LYS A 3 -10.73 9.67 -37.07
CA LYS A 3 -9.45 10.24 -36.60
C LYS A 3 -9.23 10.05 -35.09
N ILE A 4 -10.29 10.15 -34.29
CA ILE A 4 -10.24 9.97 -32.83
C ILE A 4 -9.93 8.51 -32.44
N SER A 5 -10.53 7.52 -33.10
CA SER A 5 -10.31 6.11 -32.74
C SER A 5 -8.91 5.63 -33.14
N GLN A 6 -8.33 6.16 -34.22
CA GLN A 6 -6.93 5.92 -34.57
C GLN A 6 -5.97 6.49 -33.53
N ARG A 7 -6.22 7.70 -33.04
CA ARG A 7 -5.42 8.33 -31.98
C ARG A 7 -5.50 7.54 -30.67
N LEU A 8 -6.71 7.17 -30.23
CA LEU A 8 -6.91 6.33 -29.05
C LEU A 8 -6.19 4.99 -29.16
N TYR A 9 -6.32 4.30 -30.29
CA TYR A 9 -5.64 3.03 -30.52
C TYR A 9 -4.11 3.18 -30.45
N HIS A 10 -3.56 4.23 -31.06
CA HIS A 10 -2.13 4.51 -31.03
C HIS A 10 -1.63 4.85 -29.62
N SER A 11 -2.35 5.69 -28.88
CA SER A 11 -2.03 6.06 -27.50
C SER A 11 -2.05 4.85 -26.56
N THR A 12 -3.06 3.97 -26.72
CA THR A 12 -3.15 2.72 -25.96
C THR A 12 -2.01 1.80 -26.31
N ARG A 13 -1.79 1.49 -27.59
CA ARG A 13 -0.74 0.56 -28.04
C ARG A 13 0.66 1.01 -27.63
N SER A 14 0.94 2.31 -27.66
CA SER A 14 2.22 2.87 -27.21
C SER A 14 2.40 2.86 -25.68
N ALA A 15 1.33 2.68 -24.91
CA ALA A 15 1.38 2.56 -23.44
C ALA A 15 1.81 1.17 -22.98
N LEU A 16 1.36 0.10 -23.65
CA LEU A 16 1.64 -1.29 -23.24
C LEU A 16 3.12 -1.60 -22.98
N PRO A 17 4.08 -1.33 -23.89
CA PRO A 17 5.48 -1.70 -23.65
C PRO A 17 6.09 -0.93 -22.47
N LYS A 18 5.68 0.32 -22.26
CA LYS A 18 6.09 1.13 -21.11
C LYS A 18 5.50 0.56 -19.81
N ALA A 19 4.25 0.12 -19.86
CA ALA A 19 3.56 -0.46 -18.72
C ALA A 19 4.20 -1.78 -18.31
N LEU A 20 4.42 -2.69 -19.25
CA LEU A 20 5.10 -3.97 -19.01
C LEU A 20 6.51 -3.78 -18.44
N LYS A 21 7.29 -2.83 -18.96
CA LYS A 21 8.61 -2.50 -18.40
C LYS A 21 8.52 -2.03 -16.96
N THR A 22 7.52 -1.19 -16.66
CA THR A 22 7.28 -0.67 -15.30
C THR A 22 6.84 -1.78 -14.35
N VAL A 23 5.87 -2.60 -14.78
CA VAL A 23 5.38 -3.77 -14.02
C VAL A 23 6.53 -4.73 -13.73
N ALA A 24 7.29 -5.14 -14.74
CA ALA A 24 8.42 -6.07 -14.56
C ALA A 24 9.46 -5.50 -13.57
N TRP A 25 9.71 -4.19 -13.62
CA TRP A 25 10.61 -3.55 -12.67
C TRP A 25 10.03 -3.51 -11.25
N LEU A 26 8.74 -3.21 -11.08
CA LEU A 26 8.05 -3.24 -9.78
C LEU A 26 8.06 -4.65 -9.18
N LEU A 27 7.77 -5.67 -9.97
CA LEU A 27 7.72 -7.06 -9.51
C LEU A 27 9.08 -7.56 -9.00
N LYS A 28 10.19 -7.11 -9.60
CA LYS A 28 11.55 -7.40 -9.12
C LYS A 28 11.82 -6.89 -7.72
N ILE A 29 11.07 -5.90 -7.24
CA ILE A 29 11.20 -5.32 -5.91
C ILE A 29 10.15 -5.91 -4.97
N ILE A 30 8.90 -5.98 -5.43
CA ILE A 30 7.75 -6.42 -4.64
C ILE A 30 7.85 -7.91 -4.27
N LEU A 31 8.25 -8.79 -5.19
CA LEU A 31 8.27 -10.23 -4.89
C LEU A 31 9.30 -10.61 -3.82
N PRO A 32 10.58 -10.17 -3.89
CA PRO A 32 11.55 -10.51 -2.86
C PRO A 32 11.20 -9.94 -1.49
N ILE A 33 10.75 -8.68 -1.44
CA ILE A 33 10.34 -8.03 -0.19
C ILE A 33 9.09 -8.72 0.37
N GLY A 34 8.13 -9.02 -0.50
CA GLY A 34 6.93 -9.78 -0.18
C GLY A 34 7.26 -11.09 0.52
N LEU A 35 8.14 -11.88 -0.08
CA LEU A 35 8.57 -13.17 0.44
C LEU A 35 9.28 -13.01 1.79
N ALA A 36 10.22 -12.07 1.88
CA ALA A 36 10.97 -11.82 3.10
C ALA A 36 10.03 -11.48 4.26
N VAL A 37 9.08 -10.58 4.08
CA VAL A 37 8.16 -10.20 5.16
C VAL A 37 7.19 -11.34 5.50
N SER A 38 6.72 -12.13 4.52
CA SER A 38 5.92 -13.33 4.81
C SER A 38 6.65 -14.33 5.71
N LEU A 39 7.96 -14.50 5.51
CA LEU A 39 8.79 -15.33 6.39
C LEU A 39 9.01 -14.69 7.76
N LEU A 40 9.26 -13.38 7.82
CA LEU A 40 9.38 -12.66 9.10
C LEU A 40 8.10 -12.76 9.94
N GLN A 41 6.93 -12.68 9.30
CA GLN A 41 5.63 -12.88 9.97
C GLN A 41 5.50 -14.31 10.48
N TYR A 42 5.84 -15.31 9.67
CA TYR A 42 5.79 -16.72 10.09
C TYR A 42 6.68 -17.00 11.32
N TRP A 43 7.84 -16.35 11.42
CA TRP A 43 8.74 -16.51 12.56
C TRP A 43 8.40 -15.63 13.77
N GLY A 44 7.30 -14.88 13.73
CA GLY A 44 6.89 -14.03 14.85
C GLY A 44 7.74 -12.75 15.02
N ILE A 45 8.57 -12.40 14.03
CA ILE A 45 9.49 -11.25 14.13
C ILE A 45 8.72 -9.93 14.03
N ILE A 46 7.67 -9.89 13.21
CA ILE A 46 6.83 -8.69 13.06
C ILE A 46 6.10 -8.39 14.37
N GLU A 47 5.63 -9.41 15.07
CA GLU A 47 4.97 -9.35 16.37
C GLU A 47 5.92 -8.81 17.45
N GLN A 48 7.17 -9.26 17.44
CA GLN A 48 8.21 -8.75 18.34
C GLN A 48 8.51 -7.27 18.07
N LEU A 49 8.60 -6.86 16.79
CA LEU A 49 8.78 -5.45 16.44
C LEU A 49 7.57 -4.60 16.82
N ALA A 50 6.36 -5.14 16.68
CA ALA A 50 5.11 -4.48 17.08
C ALA A 50 5.05 -4.24 18.60
N ALA A 51 5.55 -5.17 19.41
CA ALA A 51 5.64 -5.00 20.86
C ALA A 51 6.45 -3.74 21.25
N LEU A 52 7.51 -3.42 20.50
CA LEU A 52 8.31 -2.21 20.73
C LEU A 52 7.55 -0.91 20.41
N LEU A 53 6.59 -0.96 19.48
CA LEU A 53 5.76 0.19 19.10
C LEU A 53 4.51 0.35 19.97
N THR A 54 4.18 -0.64 20.80
CA THR A 54 3.03 -0.61 21.72
C THR A 54 2.90 0.71 22.50
N PRO A 55 3.93 1.24 23.19
CA PRO A 55 3.78 2.50 23.93
C PRO A 55 3.41 3.69 23.03
N VAL A 56 3.94 3.73 21.81
CA VAL A 56 3.62 4.80 20.85
C VAL A 56 2.17 4.68 20.37
N PHE A 57 1.71 3.45 20.12
CA PHE A 57 0.34 3.18 19.67
C PHE A 57 -0.68 3.52 20.76
N SER A 58 -0.39 3.22 22.02
CA SER A 58 -1.24 3.59 23.15
C SER A 58 -1.41 5.10 23.29
N LEU A 59 -0.38 5.90 22.99
CA LEU A 59 -0.47 7.37 23.02
C LEU A 59 -1.43 7.94 21.96
N ILE A 60 -1.58 7.26 20.83
CA ILE A 60 -2.50 7.65 19.74
C ILE A 60 -3.85 6.92 19.83
N GLY A 61 -4.16 6.32 20.99
CA GLY A 61 -5.43 5.64 21.26
C GLY A 61 -5.66 4.39 20.43
N LEU A 62 -4.58 3.69 20.07
CA LEU A 62 -4.62 2.40 19.41
C LEU A 62 -4.10 1.28 20.35
N PRO A 63 -4.68 0.08 20.30
CA PRO A 63 -4.17 -1.07 21.04
C PRO A 63 -2.82 -1.52 20.45
N GLY A 64 -1.90 -2.00 21.31
CA GLY A 64 -0.53 -2.35 20.90
C GLY A 64 -0.46 -3.42 19.81
N GLU A 65 -1.38 -4.38 19.82
CA GLU A 65 -1.50 -5.44 18.80
C GLU A 65 -1.76 -4.90 17.38
N SER A 66 -2.38 -3.72 17.26
CA SER A 66 -2.59 -3.06 15.97
C SER A 66 -1.30 -2.54 15.33
N ALA A 67 -0.19 -2.49 16.07
CA ALA A 67 1.12 -2.15 15.51
C ALA A 67 1.61 -3.22 14.53
N VAL A 68 1.19 -4.49 14.68
CA VAL A 68 1.49 -5.56 13.71
C VAL A 68 0.95 -5.18 12.35
N VAL A 69 -0.31 -4.75 12.28
CA VAL A 69 -0.96 -4.29 11.05
C VAL A 69 -0.16 -3.16 10.40
N PHE A 70 0.22 -2.15 11.19
CA PHE A 70 0.94 -0.98 10.68
C PHE A 70 2.30 -1.38 10.10
N ILE A 71 3.08 -2.20 10.80
CA ILE A 71 4.37 -2.69 10.32
C ILE A 71 4.19 -3.53 9.05
N SER A 72 3.22 -4.45 9.04
CA SER A 72 2.91 -5.25 7.86
C SER A 72 2.55 -4.34 6.68
N SER A 73 1.77 -3.28 6.87
CA SER A 73 1.43 -2.30 5.82
C SER A 73 2.64 -1.53 5.31
N VAL A 74 3.48 -1.04 6.23
CA VAL A 74 4.69 -0.26 5.94
C VAL A 74 5.68 -1.07 5.10
N LEU A 75 5.85 -2.35 5.43
CA LEU A 75 6.80 -3.23 4.73
C LEU A 75 6.21 -3.86 3.47
N LEU A 76 4.91 -4.18 3.47
CA LEU A 76 4.20 -4.84 2.37
C LEU A 76 3.23 -3.88 1.68
N ASN A 77 1.94 -4.23 1.65
CA ASN A 77 0.90 -3.52 0.96
C ASN A 77 -0.37 -3.51 1.80
N ILE A 78 -1.35 -2.72 1.37
CA ILE A 78 -2.63 -2.56 2.08
C ILE A 78 -3.41 -3.88 2.15
N TYR A 79 -3.24 -4.82 1.21
CA TYR A 79 -3.92 -6.12 1.27
C TYR A 79 -3.40 -6.99 2.41
N ALA A 80 -2.09 -6.99 2.65
CA ALA A 80 -1.51 -7.67 3.80
C ALA A 80 -2.02 -7.05 5.11
N ALA A 81 -2.08 -5.72 5.19
CA ALA A 81 -2.62 -5.02 6.34
C ALA A 81 -4.08 -5.40 6.61
N ILE A 82 -4.94 -5.42 5.57
CA ILE A 82 -6.35 -5.81 5.69
C ILE A 82 -6.49 -7.24 6.23
N ALA A 83 -5.66 -8.18 5.76
CA ALA A 83 -5.69 -9.56 6.23
C ALA A 83 -5.40 -9.66 7.73
N VAL A 84 -4.42 -8.89 8.23
CA VAL A 84 -4.08 -8.85 9.66
C VAL A 84 -5.13 -8.09 10.48
N ILE A 85 -5.69 -6.98 9.95
CA ILE A 85 -6.77 -6.25 10.62
C ILE A 85 -7.97 -7.17 10.89
N ALA A 86 -8.32 -8.02 9.91
CA ALA A 86 -9.47 -8.90 10.02
C ALA A 86 -9.34 -9.95 11.14
N THR A 87 -8.12 -10.22 11.61
CA THR A 87 -7.85 -11.18 12.70
C THR A 87 -7.77 -10.53 14.07
N LEU A 88 -7.93 -9.21 14.19
CA LEU A 88 -7.86 -8.48 15.45
C LEU A 88 -9.24 -7.97 15.89
N PRO A 89 -9.56 -7.99 17.20
CA PRO A 89 -10.82 -7.52 17.76
C PRO A 89 -10.90 -5.99 17.83
N LEU A 90 -10.69 -5.30 16.71
CA LEU A 90 -10.66 -3.83 16.65
C LEU A 90 -12.07 -3.23 16.45
N GLY A 91 -12.34 -2.15 17.17
CA GLY A 91 -13.49 -1.26 16.97
C GLY A 91 -13.35 -0.41 15.70
N MET A 92 -14.46 0.14 15.20
CA MET A 92 -14.40 0.95 13.97
C MET A 92 -13.56 2.22 14.12
N ARG A 93 -13.49 2.80 15.33
CA ARG A 93 -12.59 3.91 15.65
C ARG A 93 -11.13 3.53 15.34
N GLU A 94 -10.67 2.42 15.93
CA GLU A 94 -9.30 1.94 15.80
C GLU A 94 -8.99 1.55 14.35
N ILE A 95 -9.90 0.83 13.70
CA ILE A 95 -9.79 0.48 12.27
C ILE A 95 -9.66 1.73 11.41
N THR A 96 -10.42 2.78 11.69
CA THR A 96 -10.40 4.03 10.91
C THR A 96 -9.06 4.75 11.05
N ILE A 97 -8.57 4.91 12.29
CA ILE A 97 -7.27 5.52 12.57
C ILE A 97 -6.16 4.72 11.90
N LEU A 98 -6.16 3.40 12.10
CA LEU A 98 -5.15 2.49 11.57
C LEU A 98 -5.17 2.42 10.04
N ALA A 99 -6.36 2.44 9.42
CA ALA A 99 -6.52 2.47 7.98
C ALA A 99 -5.95 3.76 7.38
N LEU A 100 -6.19 4.92 8.02
CA LEU A 100 -5.59 6.18 7.60
C LEU A 100 -4.06 6.14 7.68
N MET A 101 -3.51 5.63 8.79
CA MET A 101 -2.07 5.45 8.95
C MET A 101 -1.50 4.59 7.83
N CYS A 102 -2.10 3.42 7.59
CA CYS A 102 -1.71 2.50 6.53
C CYS A 102 -1.77 3.16 5.14
N LEU A 103 -2.83 3.92 4.85
CA LEU A 103 -2.98 4.60 3.57
C LEU A 103 -1.81 5.58 3.33
N ILE A 104 -1.40 6.32 4.36
CA ILE A 104 -0.29 7.29 4.27
C ILE A 104 1.07 6.57 4.17
N SER A 105 1.31 5.49 4.91
CA SER A 105 2.65 4.89 5.06
C SER A 105 2.82 3.49 4.49
N HIS A 106 1.92 2.99 3.63
CA HIS A 106 2.08 1.66 3.03
C HIS A 106 3.27 1.56 2.06
N ASN A 107 3.82 0.34 1.94
CA ASN A 107 4.75 -0.08 0.88
C ASN A 107 6.01 0.79 0.74
N ILE A 108 6.56 1.23 1.88
CA ILE A 108 7.72 2.13 1.94
C ILE A 108 8.92 1.61 1.14
N PRO A 109 9.31 0.32 1.19
CA PRO A 109 10.47 -0.16 0.45
C PRO A 109 10.37 0.09 -1.07
N VAL A 110 9.19 -0.18 -1.64
CA VAL A 110 8.92 0.01 -3.07
C VAL A 110 8.80 1.50 -3.40
N GLU A 111 8.08 2.25 -2.57
CA GLU A 111 7.88 3.69 -2.77
C GLU A 111 9.20 4.45 -2.73
N THR A 112 10.08 4.10 -1.79
CA THR A 112 11.42 4.67 -1.65
C THR A 112 12.26 4.37 -2.89
N ALA A 113 12.16 3.15 -3.44
CA ALA A 113 12.85 2.77 -4.66
C ALA A 113 12.34 3.54 -5.90
N ILE A 114 11.03 3.80 -5.98
CA ILE A 114 10.42 4.62 -7.04
C ILE A 114 10.91 6.06 -6.94
N GLN A 115 10.87 6.65 -5.75
CA GLN A 115 11.25 8.05 -5.53
C GLN A 115 12.71 8.34 -5.83
N LYS A 116 13.61 7.41 -5.49
CA LYS A 116 15.03 7.53 -5.87
C LYS A 116 15.20 7.66 -7.39
N LYS A 117 14.33 7.02 -8.19
CA LYS A 117 14.38 7.11 -9.65
C LYS A 117 13.83 8.43 -10.21
N THR A 118 13.00 9.14 -9.44
CA THR A 118 12.44 10.44 -9.85
C THR A 118 13.27 11.62 -9.33
N GLY A 119 14.40 11.37 -8.65
CA GLY A 119 15.30 12.40 -8.12
C GLY A 119 14.86 12.97 -6.77
N SER A 120 13.83 12.42 -6.13
CA SER A 120 13.38 12.85 -4.80
C SER A 120 14.23 12.22 -3.69
N SER A 121 14.39 12.94 -2.57
CA SER A 121 15.02 12.39 -1.37
C SER A 121 14.12 11.32 -0.74
N ALA A 122 14.52 10.07 -0.94
CA ALA A 122 13.88 8.90 -0.36
C ALA A 122 13.70 9.00 1.16
N VAL A 123 14.72 9.52 1.86
CA VAL A 123 14.70 9.66 3.33
C VAL A 123 13.71 10.73 3.76
N ASN A 124 13.70 11.88 3.08
CA ASN A 124 12.80 12.99 3.43
C ASN A 124 11.35 12.55 3.29
N MET A 125 11.02 11.83 2.22
CA MET A 125 9.66 11.35 2.03
C MET A 125 9.28 10.23 3.00
N LEU A 126 10.21 9.33 3.32
CA LEU A 126 9.98 8.31 4.34
C LEU A 126 9.63 8.95 5.69
N LEU A 127 10.44 9.92 6.13
CA LEU A 127 10.20 10.66 7.36
C LEU A 127 8.89 11.45 7.30
N LEU A 128 8.62 12.14 6.18
CA LEU A 128 7.39 12.88 5.99
C LEU A 128 6.16 11.97 6.11
N ARG A 129 6.16 10.81 5.44
CA ARG A 129 5.02 9.88 5.46
C ARG A 129 4.79 9.28 6.84
N LEU A 130 5.85 8.86 7.53
CA LEU A 130 5.74 8.33 8.88
C LEU A 130 5.28 9.42 9.86
N ALA A 131 5.91 10.59 9.84
CA ALA A 131 5.50 11.69 10.72
C ALA A 131 4.04 12.09 10.47
N THR A 132 3.65 12.23 9.20
CA THR A 132 2.28 12.60 8.82
C THR A 132 1.28 11.51 9.22
N SER A 133 1.63 10.22 9.12
CA SER A 133 0.72 9.15 9.53
C SER A 133 0.46 9.17 11.04
N PHE A 134 1.50 9.36 11.87
CA PHE A 134 1.34 9.49 13.32
C PHE A 134 0.61 10.77 13.73
N VAL A 135 0.89 11.90 13.08
CA VAL A 135 0.15 13.16 13.33
C VAL A 135 -1.31 13.01 12.96
N ALA A 136 -1.62 12.44 11.78
CA ALA A 136 -2.99 12.21 11.35
C ALA A 136 -3.73 11.25 12.29
N ALA A 137 -3.04 10.22 12.81
CA ALA A 137 -3.60 9.32 13.81
C ALA A 137 -3.93 10.03 15.12
N ALA A 138 -3.01 10.84 15.65
CA ALA A 138 -3.23 11.62 16.86
C ALA A 138 -4.41 12.60 16.69
N VAL A 139 -4.51 13.26 15.54
CA VAL A 139 -5.64 14.14 15.21
C VAL A 139 -6.96 13.36 15.18
N LEU A 140 -7.01 12.21 14.48
CA LEU A 140 -8.23 11.40 14.47
C LEU A 140 -8.59 10.83 15.84
N ASN A 141 -7.60 10.50 16.66
CA ASN A 141 -7.83 10.05 18.04
C ASN A 141 -8.56 11.13 18.86
N ILE A 142 -8.28 12.41 18.62
CA ILE A 142 -8.98 13.52 19.28
C ILE A 142 -10.37 13.75 18.68
N LEU A 143 -10.50 13.65 17.36
CA LEU A 143 -11.74 14.01 16.65
C LEU A 143 -12.81 12.91 16.68
N LEU A 144 -12.41 11.64 16.64
CA LEU A 144 -13.36 10.54 16.60
C LEU A 144 -13.97 10.31 17.99
N PRO A 145 -15.25 9.92 18.07
CA PRO A 145 -15.87 9.48 19.32
C PRO A 145 -15.30 8.13 19.77
N GLU A 146 -15.28 7.87 21.08
CA GLU A 146 -14.79 6.60 21.63
C GLU A 146 -15.66 5.41 21.18
N HIS A 147 -16.98 5.62 21.12
CA HIS A 147 -17.96 4.59 20.73
C HIS A 147 -18.37 4.73 19.26
N LEU A 148 -17.40 4.67 18.35
CA LEU A 148 -17.69 4.61 16.92
C LEU A 148 -18.10 3.19 16.54
N GLY A 149 -19.40 2.90 16.53
CA GLY A 149 -19.99 1.64 16.03
C GLY A 149 -19.54 0.36 16.75
N ALA A 150 -20.12 -0.78 16.34
CA ALA A 150 -19.65 -2.09 16.79
C ALA A 150 -18.38 -2.50 16.02
N GLY A 151 -17.44 -3.16 16.70
CA GLY A 151 -16.23 -3.73 16.08
C GLY A 151 -16.54 -4.82 15.06
N GLN A 152 -15.56 -5.15 14.22
CA GLN A 152 -15.73 -6.22 13.25
C GLN A 152 -15.66 -7.60 13.93
N ALA A 153 -16.39 -8.57 13.37
CA ALA A 153 -16.25 -9.96 13.78
C ALA A 153 -14.82 -10.45 13.45
N VAL A 154 -14.13 -10.94 14.46
CA VAL A 154 -12.76 -11.46 14.33
C VAL A 154 -12.77 -12.70 13.45
N GLN A 155 -12.07 -12.62 12.32
CA GLN A 155 -11.79 -13.81 11.52
C GLN A 155 -10.72 -14.64 12.20
N LYS A 156 -10.89 -15.97 12.16
CA LYS A 156 -9.87 -16.88 12.67
C LYS A 156 -8.60 -16.71 11.83
N SER A 157 -7.47 -16.47 12.51
CA SER A 157 -6.15 -16.46 11.87
C SER A 157 -5.90 -17.79 11.17
N ILE A 158 -5.35 -17.73 9.96
CA ILE A 158 -4.85 -18.92 9.27
C ILE A 158 -3.48 -19.22 9.88
N GLU A 159 -3.46 -20.11 10.87
CA GLU A 159 -2.21 -20.67 11.38
C GLU A 159 -1.66 -21.62 10.31
N LEU A 160 -0.54 -21.23 9.70
CA LEU A 160 0.15 -22.05 8.71
C LEU A 160 1.25 -22.81 9.44
N ASP A 161 1.08 -24.11 9.64
CA ASP A 161 1.99 -24.92 10.47
C ASP A 161 3.34 -25.25 9.79
N SER A 162 3.54 -24.85 8.54
CA SER A 162 4.75 -25.17 7.79
C SER A 162 5.19 -24.05 6.87
N VAL A 163 6.51 -23.93 6.72
CA VAL A 163 7.14 -23.02 5.74
C VAL A 163 6.62 -23.31 4.33
N ALA A 164 6.37 -24.58 3.99
CA ALA A 164 5.80 -24.95 2.70
C ALA A 164 4.41 -24.32 2.48
N ALA A 165 3.55 -24.35 3.50
CA ALA A 165 2.23 -23.72 3.44
C ALA A 165 2.33 -22.19 3.30
N VAL A 166 3.29 -21.56 4.00
CA VAL A 166 3.59 -20.12 3.86
C VAL A 166 4.03 -19.79 2.43
N LEU A 167 4.93 -20.58 1.84
CA LEU A 167 5.42 -20.35 0.48
C LEU A 167 4.31 -20.48 -0.55
N VAL A 168 3.43 -21.48 -0.42
CA VAL A 168 2.27 -21.66 -1.32
C VAL A 168 1.29 -20.49 -1.18
N ASN A 169 0.95 -20.11 0.05
CA ASN A 169 0.04 -18.99 0.30
C ASN A 169 0.61 -17.67 -0.25
N TRP A 170 1.89 -17.41 0.01
CA TRP A 170 2.59 -16.27 -0.55
C TRP A 170 2.58 -16.30 -2.09
N LEU A 171 2.84 -17.45 -2.71
CA LEU A 171 2.88 -17.57 -4.18
C LEU A 171 1.52 -17.28 -4.81
N LEU A 172 0.43 -17.82 -4.24
CA LEU A 172 -0.93 -17.55 -4.70
C LEU A 172 -1.29 -16.07 -4.52
N GLY A 173 -0.98 -15.50 -3.36
CA GLY A 173 -1.18 -14.07 -3.08
C GLY A 173 -0.35 -13.18 -4.02
N ALA A 174 0.89 -13.56 -4.32
CA ALA A 174 1.76 -12.88 -5.25
C ALA A 174 1.20 -12.91 -6.68
N GLY A 175 0.64 -14.04 -7.12
CA GLY A 175 -0.03 -14.16 -8.41
C GLY A 175 -1.21 -13.19 -8.55
N TRP A 176 -2.04 -13.10 -7.51
CA TRP A 176 -3.17 -12.15 -7.46
C TRP A 176 -2.70 -10.70 -7.47
N LEU A 177 -1.63 -10.40 -6.74
CA LEU A 177 -1.01 -9.07 -6.69
C LEU A 177 -0.43 -8.68 -8.06
N ILE A 178 0.26 -9.60 -8.74
CA ILE A 178 0.82 -9.40 -10.09
C ILE A 178 -0.29 -9.00 -11.06
N LEU A 179 -1.42 -9.72 -11.04
CA LEU A 179 -2.56 -9.42 -11.90
C LEU A 179 -3.09 -8.00 -11.66
N LYS A 180 -3.34 -7.64 -10.40
CA LYS A 180 -3.82 -6.30 -10.03
C LYS A 180 -2.87 -5.18 -10.44
N ILE A 181 -1.58 -5.31 -10.12
CA ILE A 181 -0.56 -4.30 -10.46
C ILE A 181 -0.46 -4.14 -11.97
N THR A 182 -0.47 -5.25 -12.72
CA THR A 182 -0.39 -5.21 -14.18
C THR A 182 -1.58 -4.45 -14.76
N LEU A 183 -2.80 -4.72 -14.30
CA LEU A 183 -4.01 -4.05 -14.74
C LEU A 183 -3.99 -2.56 -14.39
N ILE A 184 -3.65 -2.21 -13.14
CA ILE A 184 -3.63 -0.82 -12.67
C ILE A 184 -2.56 -0.01 -13.40
N VAL A 185 -1.31 -0.49 -13.46
CA VAL A 185 -0.21 0.24 -14.11
C VAL A 185 -0.47 0.41 -15.60
N THR A 186 -1.00 -0.62 -16.27
CA THR A 186 -1.37 -0.52 -17.69
C THR A 186 -2.50 0.48 -17.89
N GLY A 187 -3.56 0.41 -17.07
CA GLY A 187 -4.68 1.34 -17.14
C GLY A 187 -4.25 2.79 -16.91
N LEU A 188 -3.42 3.05 -15.90
CA LEU A 188 -2.88 4.38 -15.62
C LEU A 188 -1.99 4.89 -16.75
N MET A 189 -1.16 4.05 -17.36
CA MET A 189 -0.32 4.46 -18.49
C MET A 189 -1.12 4.73 -19.76
N VAL A 190 -2.16 3.93 -20.03
CA VAL A 190 -3.09 4.18 -21.13
C VAL A 190 -3.80 5.51 -20.91
N LEU A 191 -4.36 5.73 -19.71
CA LEU A 191 -4.99 6.98 -19.34
C LEU A 191 -4.03 8.16 -19.50
N GLN A 192 -2.82 8.07 -18.97
CA GLN A 192 -1.81 9.11 -19.07
C GLN A 192 -1.45 9.42 -20.53
N ASN A 193 -1.25 8.40 -21.38
CA ASN A 193 -0.95 8.59 -22.79
C ASN A 193 -2.12 9.25 -23.54
N ILE A 194 -3.36 8.88 -23.23
CA ILE A 194 -4.55 9.53 -23.78
C ILE A 194 -4.60 10.99 -23.36
N LEU A 195 -4.43 11.29 -22.07
CA LEU A 195 -4.44 12.68 -21.58
C LEU A 195 -3.34 13.53 -22.23
N LYS A 196 -2.17 12.94 -22.51
CA LYS A 196 -1.08 13.60 -23.25
C LYS A 196 -1.47 13.85 -24.71
N GLU A 197 -2.02 12.84 -25.38
CA GLU A 197 -2.44 12.93 -26.79
C GLU A 197 -3.48 14.04 -27.01
N PHE A 198 -4.43 14.19 -26.07
CA PHE A 198 -5.46 15.23 -26.13
C PHE A 198 -5.04 16.56 -25.51
N LYS A 199 -3.77 16.73 -25.09
CA LYS A 199 -3.23 17.92 -24.44
C LYS A 199 -3.99 18.36 -23.18
N ILE A 200 -4.72 17.44 -22.55
CA ILE A 200 -5.47 17.71 -21.31
C ILE A 200 -4.48 18.01 -20.19
N ILE A 201 -3.31 17.34 -20.19
CA ILE A 201 -2.24 17.61 -19.23
C ILE A 201 -1.72 19.05 -19.36
N ASP A 202 -1.57 19.58 -20.57
CA ASP A 202 -1.09 20.96 -20.78
C ASP A 202 -2.12 22.00 -20.29
N ILE A 203 -3.42 21.71 -20.48
CA ILE A 203 -4.52 22.55 -19.99
C ILE A 203 -4.52 22.57 -18.45
N LEU A 204 -4.44 21.40 -17.82
CA LEU A 204 -4.37 21.29 -16.37
C LEU A 204 -3.10 21.97 -15.82
N ALA A 205 -1.95 21.76 -16.46
CA ALA A 205 -0.69 22.37 -16.05
C ALA A 205 -0.75 23.90 -16.10
N LYS A 206 -1.44 24.50 -17.09
CA LYS A 206 -1.67 25.95 -17.14
C LYS A 206 -2.61 26.44 -16.05
N ALA A 207 -3.63 25.67 -15.68
CA ALA A 207 -4.60 26.07 -14.66
C ALA A 207 -3.99 26.12 -13.24
N PHE A 208 -2.98 25.29 -12.99
CA PHE A 208 -2.26 25.22 -11.71
C PHE A 208 -0.84 25.79 -11.77
N ALA A 209 -0.50 26.51 -12.84
CA ALA A 209 0.76 27.24 -12.91
C ALA A 209 0.73 28.39 -11.88
N PRO A 210 1.77 28.56 -11.04
CA PRO A 210 1.87 29.65 -10.09
C PRO A 210 1.97 31.03 -10.76
#